data_AF-A0A4P5QRS0-F1
#
_entry.id   AF-A0A4P5QRS0-F1
#
_cell.length_a   1.000
_cell.length_b   1.000
_cell.length_c   1.000
_cell.angle_alpha   90.00
_cell.angle_beta   90.00
_cell.angle_gamma   90.00
#
_symmetry.space_group_name_H-M   'P 1'
#
loop_
_entity.id
_entity.type
_entity.pdbx_description
1 polymer ?
#
loop_
_entity_poly.entity_id
_entity_poly.type
_entity_poly.pdbx_seq_one_letter_code
_entity_poly.pdbx_strand_id
1 'polypeptide(L)'
;MTDPADTPHDDTLRPHVFDGIQEYDKRLPRWWLLTLYGSIVFAVGYWAYYHAYSIGTPPAQALEKEMAENAAIAAKKSGVIDDKTLWKMSHDTKVLSAAKVTFETTCAVCHKPDMTGLIGPNLVDQEWIHGGNPMDSFKTINEGVLVKGMPAWGPMLGRQKVAELVAYIFAHHHPGEEVKIVPGWTPPPGVMPVAPPSPPPAK
;
A
#
# COMPACT_ATOMS: atom_id res chain seq x y z
N MET A 1 4.16 64.42 13.31
CA MET A 1 4.41 62.99 13.52
C MET A 1 5.19 62.52 12.32
N THR A 2 6.51 62.51 12.43
CA THR A 2 7.42 62.02 11.40
C THR A 2 7.21 60.51 11.25
N ASP A 3 6.95 60.07 10.04
CA ASP A 3 6.86 58.66 9.68
C ASP A 3 8.20 57.98 10.04
N PRO A 4 8.23 56.92 10.87
CA PRO A 4 9.45 56.21 11.24
C PRO A 4 10.11 55.42 10.10
N ALA A 5 9.63 55.58 8.86
CA ALA A 5 10.21 54.99 7.65
C ALA A 5 11.37 55.80 7.02
N ASP A 6 11.64 57.02 7.47
CA ASP A 6 12.66 57.91 6.87
C ASP A 6 13.90 58.07 7.79
N THR A 7 14.50 56.95 8.19
CA THR A 7 15.85 56.97 8.79
C THR A 7 16.88 56.89 7.66
N PRO A 8 17.97 57.69 7.69
CA PRO A 8 19.04 57.60 6.70
C PRO A 8 19.52 56.15 6.61
N HIS A 9 19.56 55.59 5.39
CA HIS A 9 20.16 54.28 5.17
C HIS A 9 21.64 54.40 5.47
N ASP A 10 22.01 54.09 6.71
CA ASP A 10 23.40 54.01 7.12
C ASP A 10 24.06 52.84 6.40
N ASP A 11 24.84 53.13 5.37
CA ASP A 11 25.63 52.18 4.57
C ASP A 11 26.93 51.78 5.30
N THR A 12 26.89 51.71 6.63
CA THR A 12 28.02 51.23 7.45
C THR A 12 28.43 49.82 7.03
N LEU A 13 29.67 49.74 6.57
CA LEU A 13 30.36 48.50 6.25
C LEU A 13 31.04 47.95 7.51
N ARG A 14 31.01 46.63 7.66
CA ARG A 14 31.76 45.95 8.72
C ARG A 14 33.27 46.07 8.43
N PRO A 15 34.12 46.15 9.46
CA PRO A 15 35.54 46.48 9.29
C PRO A 15 36.38 45.35 8.67
N HIS A 16 35.85 44.14 8.54
CA HIS A 16 36.57 42.99 7.99
C HIS A 16 36.19 42.77 6.53
N VAL A 17 37.20 42.47 5.72
CA VAL A 17 37.06 42.10 4.31
C VAL A 17 37.49 40.65 4.16
N PHE A 18 36.63 39.82 3.57
CA PHE A 18 36.92 38.42 3.29
C PHE A 18 36.95 38.23 1.77
N ASP A 19 38.12 37.91 1.22
CA ASP A 19 38.28 37.66 -0.21
C ASP A 19 37.73 38.79 -1.12
N GLY A 20 37.98 40.03 -0.71
CA GLY A 20 37.48 41.22 -1.40
C GLY A 20 35.99 41.53 -1.20
N ILE A 21 35.23 40.67 -0.51
CA ILE A 21 33.81 40.89 -0.16
C ILE A 21 33.71 41.60 1.19
N GLN A 22 32.83 42.60 1.25
CA GLN A 22 32.50 43.35 2.46
C GLN A 22 31.01 43.24 2.79
N GLU A 23 30.69 43.20 4.07
CA GLU A 23 29.32 43.05 4.56
C GLU A 23 28.76 44.37 5.09
N TYR A 24 27.51 44.66 4.76
CA TYR A 24 26.78 45.77 5.35
C TYR A 24 26.19 45.39 6.71
N ASP A 25 26.26 46.30 7.68
CA ASP A 25 25.58 46.13 8.96
C ASP A 25 24.13 46.64 8.92
N LYS A 26 23.31 46.00 8.07
CA LYS A 26 21.89 46.37 7.92
C LYS A 26 21.01 45.66 8.92
N ARG A 27 19.97 46.39 9.37
CA ARG A 27 18.87 45.81 10.12
C ARG A 27 18.07 44.86 9.23
N LEU A 28 17.55 43.78 9.81
CA LEU A 28 16.70 42.83 9.10
C LEU A 28 15.41 43.53 8.58
N PRO A 29 14.94 43.20 7.37
CA PRO A 29 13.71 43.77 6.84
C PRO A 29 12.51 43.49 7.75
N ARG A 30 11.68 44.51 7.99
CA ARG A 30 10.52 44.38 8.90
C ARG A 30 9.54 43.31 8.44
N TRP A 31 9.29 43.22 7.13
CA TRP A 31 8.42 42.17 6.57
C TRP A 31 8.98 40.76 6.85
N TRP A 32 10.30 40.59 6.79
CA TRP A 32 10.94 39.32 7.07
C TRP A 32 10.77 38.95 8.55
N LEU A 33 11.00 39.89 9.47
CA LEU A 33 10.75 39.67 10.90
C LEU A 33 9.28 39.33 11.19
N LEU A 34 8.33 39.98 10.52
CA LEU A 34 6.91 39.66 10.65
C LEU A 34 6.63 38.21 10.21
N THR A 35 7.21 37.75 9.11
CA THR A 35 7.04 36.35 8.66
C THR A 35 7.69 35.35 9.64
N LEU A 36 8.88 35.66 10.17
CA LEU A 36 9.56 34.83 11.14
C LEU A 36 8.75 34.70 12.44
N TYR A 37 8.32 35.81 13.02
CA TYR A 37 7.52 35.76 14.24
C TYR A 37 6.12 35.21 14.01
N GLY A 38 5.53 35.47 12.83
CA GLY A 38 4.25 34.89 12.44
C GLY A 38 4.29 33.36 12.37
N SER A 39 5.35 32.78 11.81
CA SER A 39 5.51 31.32 11.75
C SER A 39 5.72 30.69 13.13
N ILE A 40 6.46 31.37 14.03
CA ILE A 40 6.62 30.93 15.43
C ILE A 40 5.26 30.90 16.14
N VAL A 41 4.47 31.98 16.03
CA VAL A 41 3.13 32.05 16.63
C VAL A 41 2.22 30.97 16.06
N PHE A 42 2.24 30.76 14.74
CA PHE A 42 1.49 29.69 14.10
C PHE A 42 1.90 28.30 14.61
N ALA A 43 3.20 28.03 14.72
CA ALA A 43 3.71 26.75 15.19
C ALA A 43 3.29 26.46 16.64
N VAL A 44 3.39 27.45 17.52
CA VAL A 44 2.93 27.34 18.92
C VAL A 44 1.42 27.13 18.98
N GLY A 45 0.64 27.86 18.17
CA GLY A 45 -0.81 27.69 18.08
C GLY A 45 -1.22 26.31 17.56
N TYR A 46 -0.56 25.83 16.52
CA TYR A 46 -0.79 24.50 15.93
C TYR A 46 -0.48 23.39 16.94
N TRP A 47 0.67 23.47 17.61
CA TRP A 47 1.04 22.53 18.67
C TRP A 47 0.03 22.56 19.82
N ALA A 48 -0.37 23.74 20.28
CA ALA A 48 -1.36 23.86 21.34
C ALA A 48 -2.71 23.23 20.93
N TYR A 49 -3.17 23.50 19.71
CA TYR A 49 -4.43 22.98 19.18
C TYR A 49 -4.45 21.45 19.05
N TYR A 50 -3.41 20.85 18.47
CA TYR A 50 -3.37 19.42 18.20
C TYR A 50 -2.79 18.57 19.34
N HIS A 51 -1.93 19.11 20.21
CA HIS A 51 -1.18 18.32 21.18
C HIS A 51 -1.40 18.75 22.63
N ALA A 52 -1.48 20.05 22.93
CA ALA A 52 -1.72 20.49 24.31
C ALA A 52 -3.20 20.33 24.70
N TYR A 53 -4.10 20.68 23.79
CA TYR A 53 -5.55 20.68 24.01
C TYR A 53 -6.29 19.59 23.25
N SER A 54 -5.63 18.90 22.31
CA SER A 54 -6.21 17.79 21.51
C SER A 54 -7.57 18.13 20.89
N ILE A 55 -7.75 19.36 20.43
CA ILE A 55 -9.02 19.86 19.87
C ILE A 55 -9.22 19.32 18.45
N GLY A 56 -8.14 19.28 17.66
CA GLY A 56 -8.15 18.73 16.31
C GLY A 56 -7.97 17.23 16.28
N THR A 57 -8.63 16.55 15.32
CA THR A 57 -8.40 15.13 15.06
C THR A 57 -7.00 14.93 14.47
N PRO A 58 -6.12 14.12 15.09
CA PRO A 58 -4.82 13.81 14.52
C PRO A 58 -4.95 13.10 13.17
N PRO A 59 -4.00 13.30 12.23
CA PRO A 59 -4.04 12.65 10.91
C PRO A 59 -4.16 11.13 10.97
N ALA A 60 -3.53 10.49 11.97
CA ALA A 60 -3.61 9.04 12.16
C ALA A 60 -5.05 8.57 12.45
N GLN A 61 -5.77 9.28 13.33
CA GLN A 61 -7.17 8.97 13.64
C GLN A 61 -8.10 9.26 12.47
N ALA A 62 -7.83 10.33 11.71
CA ALA A 62 -8.57 10.63 10.50
C ALA A 62 -8.41 9.50 9.46
N LEU A 63 -7.18 9.01 9.25
CA LEU A 63 -6.90 7.88 8.38
C LEU A 63 -7.59 6.59 8.86
N GLU A 64 -7.49 6.27 10.15
CA GLU A 64 -8.16 5.09 10.72
C GLU A 64 -9.67 5.13 10.50
N LYS A 65 -10.28 6.31 10.69
CA LYS A 65 -11.70 6.54 10.43
C LYS A 65 -12.05 6.33 8.95
N GLU A 66 -11.29 6.94 8.04
CA GLU A 66 -11.50 6.78 6.60
C GLU A 66 -11.33 5.32 6.15
N MET A 67 -10.32 4.62 6.68
CA MET A 67 -10.11 3.20 6.42
C MET A 67 -11.28 2.35 6.93
N ALA A 68 -11.78 2.62 8.13
CA ALA A 68 -12.93 1.92 8.70
C ALA A 68 -14.22 2.16 7.89
N GLU A 69 -14.45 3.39 7.45
CA GLU A 69 -15.59 3.74 6.58
C GLU A 69 -15.49 3.03 5.22
N ASN A 70 -14.31 3.05 4.60
CA ASN A 70 -14.06 2.35 3.34
C ASN A 70 -14.20 0.83 3.48
N ALA A 71 -13.73 0.25 4.59
CA ALA A 71 -13.92 -1.17 4.89
C ALA A 71 -15.40 -1.51 5.08
N ALA A 72 -16.19 -0.65 5.73
CA ALA A 72 -17.62 -0.85 5.90
C ALA A 72 -18.39 -0.73 4.58
N ILE A 73 -18.01 0.22 3.71
CA ILE A 73 -18.57 0.34 2.35
C ILE A 73 -18.20 -0.89 1.51
N ALA A 74 -16.96 -1.35 1.58
CA ALA A 74 -16.51 -2.56 0.89
C ALA A 74 -17.28 -3.79 1.38
N ALA A 75 -17.48 -3.94 2.70
CA ALA A 75 -18.26 -5.03 3.29
C ALA A 75 -19.74 -4.99 2.86
N LYS A 76 -20.33 -3.81 2.72
CA LYS A 76 -21.71 -3.65 2.21
C LYS A 76 -21.83 -3.92 0.71
N LYS A 77 -20.77 -3.67 -0.06
CA LYS A 77 -20.73 -3.91 -1.51
C LYS A 77 -20.38 -5.36 -1.87
N SER A 78 -19.62 -6.05 -1.03
CA SER A 78 -19.37 -7.47 -1.20
C SER A 78 -20.65 -8.23 -0.86
N GLY A 79 -21.32 -8.76 -1.88
CA GLY A 79 -22.32 -9.80 -1.69
C GLY A 79 -21.71 -11.04 -1.01
N VAL A 80 -22.52 -12.08 -0.81
CA VAL A 80 -22.00 -13.36 -0.29
C VAL A 80 -20.92 -13.87 -1.25
N ILE A 81 -19.70 -14.06 -0.74
CA ILE A 81 -18.61 -14.70 -1.48
C ILE A 81 -18.65 -16.18 -1.13
N ASP A 82 -19.10 -16.98 -2.10
CA ASP A 82 -19.16 -18.44 -2.07
C ASP A 82 -18.73 -19.00 -3.43
N ASP A 83 -18.55 -20.33 -3.54
CA ASP A 83 -18.11 -20.97 -4.78
C ASP A 83 -19.01 -20.62 -5.97
N LYS A 84 -20.33 -20.59 -5.74
CA LYS A 84 -21.32 -20.29 -6.78
C LYS A 84 -21.13 -18.87 -7.32
N THR A 85 -20.91 -17.92 -6.44
CA THR A 85 -20.71 -16.52 -6.80
C THR A 85 -19.37 -16.33 -7.51
N LEU A 86 -18.32 -17.01 -7.05
CA LEU A 86 -16.99 -16.97 -7.68
C LEU A 86 -17.01 -17.57 -9.09
N TRP A 87 -17.69 -18.70 -9.29
CA TRP A 87 -17.92 -19.29 -10.62
C TRP A 87 -18.73 -18.37 -11.54
N LYS A 88 -19.72 -17.65 -10.99
CA LYS A 88 -20.45 -16.65 -11.78
C LYS A 88 -19.53 -15.49 -12.19
N MET A 89 -18.69 -15.02 -11.28
CA MET A 89 -17.74 -13.93 -11.54
C MET A 89 -16.66 -14.31 -12.56
N SER A 90 -16.26 -15.60 -12.63
CA SER A 90 -15.24 -16.05 -13.58
C SER A 90 -15.66 -15.93 -15.05
N HIS A 91 -16.94 -15.66 -15.30
CA HIS A 91 -17.49 -15.42 -16.64
C HIS A 91 -17.82 -13.93 -16.89
N ASP A 92 -17.59 -13.05 -15.91
CA ASP A 92 -17.84 -11.60 -16.06
C ASP A 92 -16.59 -10.89 -16.59
N THR A 93 -16.60 -10.56 -17.88
CA THR A 93 -15.50 -9.86 -18.56
C THR A 93 -15.03 -8.57 -17.87
N LYS A 94 -15.91 -7.84 -17.17
CA LYS A 94 -15.51 -6.63 -16.45
C LYS A 94 -14.67 -6.99 -15.23
N VAL A 95 -15.12 -7.99 -14.46
CA VAL A 95 -14.36 -8.54 -13.32
C VAL A 95 -13.00 -9.05 -13.78
N LEU A 96 -12.96 -9.84 -14.85
CA LEU A 96 -11.72 -10.41 -15.39
C LEU A 96 -10.73 -9.32 -15.83
N SER A 97 -11.20 -8.26 -16.48
CA SER A 97 -10.32 -7.17 -16.92
C SER A 97 -9.65 -6.42 -15.77
N ALA A 98 -10.39 -6.17 -14.67
CA ALA A 98 -9.86 -5.52 -13.48
C ALA A 98 -8.91 -6.43 -12.68
N ALA A 99 -9.29 -7.71 -12.56
CA ALA A 99 -8.51 -8.72 -11.88
C ALA A 99 -7.18 -9.00 -12.60
N LYS A 100 -7.16 -9.01 -13.93
CA LYS A 100 -5.95 -9.17 -14.74
C LYS A 100 -4.86 -8.16 -14.39
N VAL A 101 -5.23 -6.88 -14.31
CA VAL A 101 -4.29 -5.80 -13.93
C VAL A 101 -3.70 -6.08 -12.54
N THR A 102 -4.55 -6.47 -11.59
CA THR A 102 -4.11 -6.79 -10.22
C THR A 102 -3.21 -8.03 -10.20
N PHE A 103 -3.52 -9.05 -11.00
CA PHE A 103 -2.74 -10.27 -11.11
C PHE A 103 -1.34 -9.98 -11.70
N GLU A 104 -1.27 -9.20 -12.77
CA GLU A 104 -0.01 -8.83 -13.44
C GLU A 104 0.92 -8.02 -12.51
N THR A 105 0.36 -7.13 -11.69
CA THR A 105 1.19 -6.32 -10.77
C THR A 105 1.62 -7.06 -9.51
N THR A 106 0.85 -8.05 -9.07
CA THR A 106 0.96 -8.59 -7.71
C THR A 106 1.31 -10.09 -7.68
N CYS A 107 0.72 -10.89 -8.57
CA CYS A 107 0.77 -12.35 -8.53
C CYS A 107 1.74 -12.93 -9.57
N ALA A 108 1.85 -12.28 -10.73
CA ALA A 108 2.62 -12.76 -11.87
C ALA A 108 4.12 -12.89 -11.60
N VAL A 109 4.67 -12.19 -10.60
CA VAL A 109 6.07 -12.34 -10.19
C VAL A 109 6.39 -13.77 -9.71
N CYS A 110 5.42 -14.45 -9.09
CA CYS A 110 5.60 -15.83 -8.61
C CYS A 110 4.93 -16.85 -9.52
N HIS A 111 3.79 -16.51 -10.12
CA HIS A 111 2.95 -17.45 -10.90
C HIS A 111 3.05 -17.28 -12.42
N LYS A 112 3.89 -16.34 -12.89
CA LYS A 112 4.00 -15.83 -14.28
C LYS A 112 2.75 -15.10 -14.78
N PRO A 113 2.88 -14.25 -15.82
CA PRO A 113 1.72 -13.60 -16.45
C PRO A 113 0.73 -14.58 -17.08
N ASP A 114 1.21 -15.74 -17.55
CA ASP A 114 0.40 -16.80 -18.15
C ASP A 114 -0.11 -17.83 -17.14
N MET A 115 0.12 -17.60 -15.84
CA MET A 115 -0.29 -18.47 -14.73
C MET A 115 0.34 -19.85 -14.69
N THR A 116 1.35 -20.15 -15.53
CA THR A 116 1.95 -21.49 -15.63
C THR A 116 2.92 -21.83 -14.50
N GLY A 117 3.10 -20.92 -13.53
CA GLY A 117 3.95 -21.14 -12.37
C GLY A 117 5.43 -20.89 -12.65
N LEU A 118 6.12 -20.38 -11.62
CA LEU A 118 7.57 -20.20 -11.59
C LEU A 118 8.08 -20.56 -10.21
N ILE A 119 7.92 -19.63 -9.27
CA ILE A 119 8.22 -19.80 -7.85
C ILE A 119 6.98 -20.39 -7.16
N GLY A 120 5.81 -19.84 -7.48
CA GLY A 120 4.52 -20.37 -7.10
C GLY A 120 4.02 -21.42 -8.11
N PRO A 121 3.02 -22.23 -7.70
CA PRO A 121 2.42 -23.26 -8.55
C PRO A 121 1.80 -22.73 -9.83
N ASN A 122 1.66 -23.62 -10.80
CA ASN A 122 0.77 -23.42 -11.91
C ASN A 122 -0.67 -23.25 -11.37
N LEU A 123 -1.39 -22.26 -11.90
CA LEU A 123 -2.76 -21.94 -11.48
C LEU A 123 -3.79 -22.26 -12.56
N VAL A 124 -3.39 -22.86 -13.68
CA VAL A 124 -4.27 -23.22 -14.81
C VAL A 124 -4.26 -24.72 -15.14
N ASP A 125 -3.63 -25.54 -14.29
CA ASP A 125 -3.69 -27.00 -14.39
C ASP A 125 -4.61 -27.62 -13.33
N GLN A 126 -4.64 -28.95 -13.29
CA GLN A 126 -5.53 -29.72 -12.41
C GLN A 126 -4.89 -30.09 -11.07
N GLU A 127 -3.66 -29.61 -10.80
CA GLU A 127 -2.90 -29.99 -9.60
C GLU A 127 -2.99 -28.91 -8.51
N TRP A 128 -3.57 -29.28 -7.37
CA TRP A 128 -3.87 -28.33 -6.28
C TRP A 128 -3.24 -28.78 -4.96
N ILE A 129 -2.65 -27.85 -4.20
CA ILE A 129 -1.99 -28.15 -2.92
C ILE A 129 -2.92 -27.86 -1.74
N HIS A 130 -3.75 -26.83 -1.87
CA HIS A 130 -4.57 -26.29 -0.78
C HIS A 130 -6.08 -26.44 -1.02
N GLY A 131 -6.47 -27.36 -1.92
CA GLY A 131 -7.84 -27.51 -2.42
C GLY A 131 -8.03 -26.83 -3.78
N GLY A 132 -8.95 -27.36 -4.59
CA GLY A 132 -9.15 -26.94 -5.99
C GLY A 132 -10.48 -26.24 -6.26
N ASN A 133 -11.27 -25.94 -5.22
CA ASN A 133 -12.49 -25.15 -5.39
C ASN A 133 -12.18 -23.64 -5.31
N PRO A 134 -13.04 -22.77 -5.85
CA PRO A 134 -12.85 -21.33 -5.77
C PRO A 134 -12.66 -20.82 -4.32
N MET A 135 -13.42 -21.33 -3.36
CA MET A 135 -13.31 -20.92 -1.96
C MET A 135 -12.02 -21.39 -1.29
N ASP A 136 -11.45 -22.51 -1.74
CA ASP A 136 -10.14 -22.97 -1.28
C ASP A 136 -9.07 -21.94 -1.70
N SER A 137 -9.09 -21.55 -2.98
CA SER A 137 -8.21 -20.50 -3.52
C SER A 137 -8.46 -19.14 -2.89
N PHE A 138 -9.72 -18.78 -2.64
CA PHE A 138 -10.07 -17.55 -1.93
C PHE A 138 -9.42 -17.51 -0.54
N LYS A 139 -9.53 -18.61 0.21
CA LYS A 139 -8.92 -18.73 1.53
C LYS A 139 -7.40 -18.62 1.43
N THR A 140 -6.77 -19.36 0.52
CA THR A 140 -5.32 -19.34 0.31
C THR A 140 -4.81 -17.94 -0.05
N ILE A 141 -5.49 -17.21 -0.94
CA ILE A 141 -5.08 -15.84 -1.32
C ILE A 141 -5.36 -14.86 -0.17
N ASN A 142 -6.50 -14.99 0.52
CA ASN A 142 -6.88 -14.08 1.59
C ASN A 142 -5.95 -14.20 2.82
N GLU A 143 -5.67 -15.43 3.25
CA GLU A 143 -4.90 -15.74 4.47
C GLU A 143 -3.40 -15.94 4.20
N GLY A 144 -3.02 -16.27 2.96
CA GLY A 144 -1.65 -16.57 2.59
C GLY A 144 -1.17 -17.93 3.10
N VAL A 145 0.03 -18.31 2.68
CA VAL A 145 0.76 -19.51 3.15
C VAL A 145 2.20 -19.10 3.41
N LEU A 146 2.40 -18.36 4.51
CA LEU A 146 3.68 -17.69 4.82
C LEU A 146 4.87 -18.65 4.90
N VAL A 147 4.67 -19.86 5.44
CA VAL A 147 5.71 -20.89 5.51
C VAL A 147 6.20 -21.32 4.12
N LYS A 148 5.37 -21.17 3.09
CA LYS A 148 5.66 -21.49 1.69
C LYS A 148 5.93 -20.24 0.84
N GLY A 149 6.07 -19.07 1.47
CA GLY A 149 6.44 -17.81 0.81
C GLY A 149 5.28 -17.03 0.16
N MET A 150 4.03 -17.48 0.28
CA MET A 150 2.86 -16.74 -0.23
C MET A 150 2.32 -15.77 0.84
N PRO A 151 2.34 -14.45 0.62
CA PRO A 151 1.81 -13.45 1.57
C PRO A 151 0.28 -13.54 1.73
N ALA A 152 -0.22 -13.02 2.84
CA ALA A 152 -1.65 -12.82 3.06
C ALA A 152 -2.12 -11.56 2.30
N TRP A 153 -2.89 -11.74 1.23
CA TRP A 153 -3.33 -10.62 0.40
C TRP A 153 -4.65 -10.00 0.87
N GLY A 154 -5.43 -10.69 1.70
CA GLY A 154 -6.70 -10.19 2.25
C GLY A 154 -6.57 -8.80 2.90
N PRO A 155 -5.61 -8.57 3.81
CA PRO A 155 -5.41 -7.27 4.45
C PRO A 155 -4.98 -6.15 3.49
N MET A 156 -4.24 -6.46 2.42
CA MET A 156 -3.72 -5.47 1.48
C MET A 156 -4.71 -5.13 0.36
N LEU A 157 -5.41 -6.14 -0.17
CA LEU A 157 -6.29 -5.99 -1.33
C LEU A 157 -7.77 -5.88 -0.96
N GLY A 158 -8.15 -6.39 0.21
CA GLY A 158 -9.54 -6.54 0.62
C GLY A 158 -10.24 -7.73 -0.05
N ARG A 159 -11.32 -8.22 0.59
CA ARG A 159 -12.05 -9.43 0.17
C ARG A 159 -12.56 -9.37 -1.27
N GLN A 160 -13.03 -8.22 -1.73
CA GLN A 160 -13.60 -8.07 -3.06
C GLN A 160 -12.55 -8.31 -4.15
N LYS A 161 -11.36 -7.68 -4.04
CA LYS A 161 -10.28 -7.89 -5.00
C LYS A 161 -9.74 -9.31 -4.96
N VAL A 162 -9.71 -9.95 -3.79
CA VAL A 162 -9.37 -11.37 -3.69
C VAL A 162 -10.38 -12.23 -4.45
N ALA A 163 -11.68 -11.96 -4.32
CA ALA A 163 -12.71 -12.68 -5.08
C ALA A 163 -12.57 -12.47 -6.60
N GLU A 164 -12.22 -11.26 -7.04
CA GLU A 164 -11.95 -10.94 -8.44
C GLU A 164 -10.72 -11.70 -8.97
N LEU A 165 -9.64 -11.80 -8.19
CA LEU A 165 -8.46 -12.61 -8.53
C LEU A 165 -8.79 -14.10 -8.63
N VAL A 166 -9.58 -14.63 -7.69
CA VAL A 166 -10.05 -16.02 -7.77
C VAL A 166 -10.88 -16.23 -9.02
N ALA A 167 -11.84 -15.34 -9.31
CA ALA A 167 -12.64 -15.41 -10.53
C ALA A 167 -11.77 -15.40 -11.79
N TYR A 168 -10.68 -14.62 -11.78
CA TYR A 168 -9.74 -14.57 -12.90
C TYR A 168 -8.97 -15.88 -13.11
N ILE A 169 -8.50 -16.51 -12.03
CA ILE A 169 -7.88 -17.84 -12.09
C ILE A 169 -8.90 -18.87 -12.61
N PHE A 170 -10.09 -18.89 -12.02
CA PHE A 170 -11.15 -19.84 -12.35
C PHE A 170 -11.85 -19.58 -13.68
N ALA A 171 -11.49 -18.52 -14.41
CA ALA A 171 -11.88 -18.35 -15.81
C ALA A 171 -11.18 -19.36 -16.73
N HIS A 172 -10.09 -19.98 -16.26
CA HIS A 172 -9.37 -21.05 -16.93
C HIS A 172 -9.84 -22.46 -16.53
N HIS A 173 -10.77 -22.56 -15.58
CA HIS A 173 -11.30 -23.80 -15.04
C HIS A 173 -12.80 -23.93 -15.30
N HIS A 174 -13.35 -25.11 -15.01
CA HIS A 174 -14.79 -25.36 -15.13
C HIS A 174 -15.36 -26.11 -13.92
N PRO A 175 -16.63 -25.86 -13.53
CA PRO A 175 -17.25 -26.57 -12.43
C PRO A 175 -17.27 -28.09 -12.64
N GLY A 176 -16.83 -28.86 -11.64
CA GLY A 176 -16.79 -30.32 -11.72
C GLY A 176 -15.57 -30.90 -12.43
N GLU A 177 -14.58 -30.07 -12.76
CA GLU A 177 -13.27 -30.51 -13.23
C GLU A 177 -12.59 -31.44 -12.21
N GLU A 178 -11.77 -32.37 -12.70
CA GLU A 178 -10.99 -33.26 -11.85
C GLU A 178 -9.94 -32.46 -11.06
N VAL A 179 -10.01 -32.51 -9.73
CA VAL A 179 -9.05 -31.87 -8.83
C VAL A 179 -8.07 -32.90 -8.30
N LYS A 180 -6.81 -32.81 -8.70
CA LYS A 180 -5.73 -33.68 -8.20
C LYS A 180 -5.03 -32.99 -7.05
N ILE A 181 -5.24 -33.47 -5.84
CA ILE A 181 -4.55 -32.93 -4.65
C ILE A 181 -3.12 -33.47 -4.60
N VAL A 182 -2.15 -32.56 -4.66
CA VAL A 182 -0.72 -32.88 -4.60
C VAL A 182 -0.10 -32.37 -3.30
N PRO A 183 0.92 -33.04 -2.74
CA PRO A 183 1.51 -32.65 -1.44
C PRO A 183 2.33 -31.35 -1.49
N GLY A 184 2.66 -30.84 -2.68
CA GLY A 184 3.43 -29.62 -2.86
C GLY A 184 3.70 -29.30 -4.32
N TRP A 185 4.31 -28.12 -4.57
CA TRP A 185 4.70 -27.66 -5.90
C TRP A 185 6.16 -28.00 -6.20
N THR A 186 6.43 -28.57 -7.37
CA THR A 186 7.79 -28.72 -7.91
C THR A 186 8.02 -27.74 -9.06
N PRO A 187 8.94 -26.77 -8.92
CA PRO A 187 9.24 -25.81 -9.98
C PRO A 187 9.74 -26.49 -11.26
N PRO A 188 9.56 -25.87 -12.44
CA PRO A 188 10.17 -26.33 -13.68
C PRO A 188 11.70 -26.44 -13.58
N PRO A 189 12.35 -27.31 -14.37
CA PRO A 189 13.81 -27.44 -14.38
C PRO A 189 14.51 -26.09 -14.57
N GLY A 190 15.45 -25.76 -13.68
CA GLY A 190 16.22 -24.51 -13.71
C GLY A 190 15.76 -23.41 -12.74
N VAL A 191 14.68 -23.62 -11.98
CA VAL A 191 14.23 -22.71 -10.90
C VAL A 191 14.53 -23.36 -9.55
N MET A 192 15.38 -22.75 -8.72
CA MET A 192 15.66 -23.27 -7.37
C MET A 192 14.41 -23.14 -6.47
N PRO A 193 14.05 -24.17 -5.69
CA PRO A 193 12.97 -24.04 -4.72
C PRO A 193 13.30 -22.95 -3.70
N VAL A 194 12.29 -22.18 -3.27
CA VAL A 194 12.46 -21.17 -2.21
C VAL A 194 12.92 -21.89 -0.95
N ALA A 195 14.09 -21.51 -0.44
CA ALA A 195 14.58 -22.03 0.82
C ALA A 195 13.58 -21.69 1.95
N PRO A 196 13.33 -22.60 2.90
CA PRO A 196 12.46 -22.31 4.03
C PRO A 196 12.96 -21.07 4.78
N PRO A 197 12.05 -20.25 5.35
CA PRO A 197 12.47 -19.08 6.12
C PRO A 197 13.39 -19.52 7.25
N SER A 198 14.49 -18.77 7.45
CA SER A 198 15.40 -19.00 8.56
C SER A 198 14.64 -18.93 9.88
N PRO A 199 14.89 -19.85 10.85
CA PRO A 199 14.23 -19.80 12.14
C PRO A 199 14.52 -18.45 12.84
N PRO A 200 13.57 -17.92 13.63
CA PRO A 200 13.81 -16.70 14.39
C PRO A 200 15.00 -16.91 15.33
N PRO A 201 15.79 -15.84 15.63
CA PRO A 201 16.92 -15.95 16.53
C PRO A 201 16.46 -16.47 17.89
N ALA A 202 17.17 -17.47 18.42
CA ALA A 202 16.95 -17.96 19.77
C ALA A 202 17.13 -16.79 20.77
N LYS A 203 16.18 -16.64 21.69
CA LYS A 203 16.27 -15.68 22.79
C LYS A 203 17.41 -16.02 23.75
#